data_AF-A0A8X6VXZ6-F1
#
_entry.id   AF-A0A8X6VXZ6-F1
#
_cell.length_a   1.000
_cell.length_b   1.000
_cell.length_c   1.000
_cell.angle_alpha   90.00
_cell.angle_beta   90.00
_cell.angle_gamma   90.00
#
_symmetry.space_group_name_H-M   'P 1'
#
loop_
_entity.id
_entity.type
_entity.pdbx_description
1 polymer ?
#
loop_
_entity_poly.entity_id
_entity_poly.type
_entity_poly.pdbx_seq_one_letter_code
_entity_poly.pdbx_strand_id
1 'polypeptide(L)'
;MLFGRDLRLPADLLFSRPPDAPLVPVEYIEKLQAWMEEMHHLARERIGMASEKMKTRYDARATGHDLHESDRVWLWNPKRRKGLSPKLQTNWEGPYSHKKTE
;
A
#
# COMPACT_ATOMS: atom_id res chain seq x y z
N MET A 1 -25.57 17.88 12.46
CA MET A 1 -25.33 19.04 11.59
C MET A 1 -24.44 18.60 10.44
N LEU A 2 -24.94 18.63 9.21
CA LEU A 2 -24.17 18.32 7.99
C LEU A 2 -23.94 19.66 7.27
N PHE A 3 -22.77 20.27 7.43
CA PHE A 3 -22.40 21.41 6.58
C PHE A 3 -21.73 20.85 5.32
N GLY A 4 -22.56 20.28 4.43
CA GLY A 4 -22.14 19.81 3.12
C GLY A 4 -22.53 20.84 2.08
N ARG A 5 -21.55 21.51 1.47
CA ARG A 5 -21.78 22.16 0.18
C ARG A 5 -21.86 21.05 -0.87
N ASP A 6 -22.79 21.17 -1.80
CA ASP A 6 -22.88 20.22 -2.92
C ASP A 6 -21.52 20.13 -3.63
N LEU A 7 -21.06 18.89 -3.85
CA LEU A 7 -19.87 18.63 -4.65
C LEU A 7 -20.07 19.29 -6.01
N ARG A 8 -19.21 20.26 -6.35
CA ARG A 8 -19.24 20.93 -7.66
C ARG A 8 -18.84 19.92 -8.72
N LEU A 9 -19.84 19.29 -9.33
CA LEU A 9 -19.65 18.37 -10.45
C LEU A 9 -19.03 19.14 -11.62
N PRO A 10 -18.05 18.54 -12.32
CA PRO A 10 -17.58 19.02 -13.62
C PRO A 10 -18.76 19.31 -14.55
N ALA A 11 -18.68 20.41 -15.31
CA ALA A 11 -19.73 20.82 -16.24
C ALA A 11 -20.10 19.70 -17.22
N ASP A 12 -19.14 18.88 -17.63
CA ASP A 12 -19.33 17.75 -18.55
C ASP A 12 -20.22 16.61 -17.98
N LEU A 13 -20.42 16.56 -16.66
CA LEU A 13 -21.37 15.63 -16.03
C LEU A 13 -22.76 16.23 -15.85
N LEU A 14 -22.83 17.55 -15.67
CA LEU A 14 -24.09 18.29 -15.57
C LEU A 14 -24.72 18.53 -16.95
N PHE A 15 -23.87 18.68 -17.96
CA PHE A 15 -24.26 18.92 -19.34
C PHE A 15 -23.76 17.76 -20.18
N SER A 16 -24.71 17.02 -20.76
CA SER A 16 -24.39 16.05 -21.81
C SER A 16 -23.57 16.73 -22.90
N ARG A 17 -22.64 15.98 -23.48
CA ARG A 17 -21.81 16.42 -24.59
C ARG A 17 -22.67 17.16 -25.65
N PRO A 18 -22.25 18.35 -26.12
CA PRO A 18 -22.97 19.06 -27.17
C PRO A 18 -23.12 18.18 -28.42
N PRO A 19 -24.29 18.18 -29.09
CA PRO A 19 -24.55 17.33 -30.26
C PRO A 19 -23.50 17.49 -31.37
N ASP A 20 -22.96 18.71 -31.52
CA ASP A 20 -22.05 19.09 -32.60
C ASP A 20 -20.56 19.10 -32.20
N ALA A 21 -20.22 18.65 -30.99
CA ALA A 21 -18.83 18.58 -30.58
C ALA A 21 -18.10 17.53 -31.44
N PRO A 22 -16.94 17.84 -32.05
CA PRO A 22 -16.22 16.88 -32.88
C PRO A 22 -15.82 15.65 -32.04
N LEU A 23 -16.09 14.44 -32.56
CA LEU A 23 -15.61 13.20 -31.96
C LEU A 23 -14.10 13.30 -31.75
N VAL A 24 -13.67 13.11 -30.50
CA VAL A 24 -12.25 12.93 -30.22
C VAL A 24 -11.80 11.76 -31.09
N PRO A 25 -10.77 11.91 -31.93
CA PRO A 25 -10.34 10.84 -32.82
C PRO A 25 -10.04 9.59 -31.99
N VAL A 26 -10.61 8.45 -32.38
CA VAL A 26 -10.44 7.16 -31.68
C VAL A 26 -8.94 6.85 -31.53
N GLU A 27 -8.14 7.17 -32.54
CA GLU A 27 -6.68 7.06 -32.54
C GLU A 27 -6.01 7.82 -31.39
N TYR A 28 -6.52 9.00 -31.04
CA TYR A 28 -5.96 9.79 -29.92
C TYR A 28 -6.23 9.09 -28.59
N ILE A 29 -7.43 8.54 -28.41
CA ILE A 29 -7.80 7.81 -27.20
C ILE A 29 -6.96 6.54 -27.06
N GLU A 30 -6.82 5.76 -28.14
CA GLU A 30 -6.01 4.54 -28.16
C GLU A 30 -4.54 4.84 -27.86
N LYS A 31 -3.98 5.89 -28.47
CA LYS A 31 -2.61 6.32 -28.20
C LYS A 31 -2.42 6.76 -26.75
N LEU A 32 -3.39 7.48 -26.19
CA LEU A 32 -3.34 7.91 -24.79
C LEU A 32 -3.40 6.73 -23.83
N GLN A 33 -4.27 5.76 -24.09
CA GLN A 33 -4.39 4.54 -23.30
C GLN A 33 -3.08 3.73 -23.33
N ALA A 34 -2.51 3.50 -24.51
CA ALA A 34 -1.26 2.79 -24.66
C ALA A 34 -0.11 3.48 -23.90
N TRP A 35 -0.02 4.81 -24.00
CA TRP A 35 1.00 5.57 -23.28
C TRP A 35 0.82 5.50 -21.76
N MET A 36 -0.42 5.57 -21.26
CA MET A 36 -0.71 5.42 -19.83
C MET A 36 -0.35 4.02 -19.32
N GLU A 37 -0.62 2.98 -20.11
CA GLU A 37 -0.27 1.61 -19.76
C GLU A 37 1.25 1.42 -19.67
N GLU A 38 1.99 1.94 -20.63
CA GLU A 38 3.46 1.92 -20.64
C GLU A 38 4.05 2.66 -19.43
N MET A 39 3.55 3.87 -19.16
CA MET A 39 4.01 4.66 -18.01
C MET A 39 3.70 3.98 -16.68
N HIS A 40 2.55 3.34 -16.56
CA HIS A 40 2.18 2.57 -15.37
C HIS A 40 3.07 1.34 -15.20
N HIS A 41 3.38 0.63 -16.29
CA HIS A 41 4.30 -0.50 -16.27
C HIS A 41 5.69 -0.06 -15.77
N LEU A 42 6.24 1.01 -16.36
CA LEU A 42 7.52 1.58 -15.97
C LEU A 42 7.54 1.98 -14.49
N ALA A 43 6.47 2.63 -14.00
CA ALA A 43 6.34 3.00 -12.60
C ALA A 43 6.38 1.76 -11.69
N ARG A 44 5.66 0.68 -12.04
CA ARG A 44 5.64 -0.57 -11.28
C ARG A 44 7.01 -1.25 -11.24
N GLU A 45 7.71 -1.31 -12.36
CA GLU A 45 9.08 -1.85 -12.40
C GLU A 45 10.03 -1.06 -11.50
N ARG A 46 9.96 0.27 -11.55
CA ARG A 46 10.79 1.15 -10.72
C ARG A 46 10.50 0.97 -9.24
N ILE A 47 9.23 0.85 -8.85
CA ILE A 47 8.83 0.54 -7.47
C ILE A 47 9.39 -0.81 -7.04
N GLY A 48 9.28 -1.84 -7.89
CA GLY A 48 9.81 -3.17 -7.62
C GLY A 48 11.33 -3.16 -7.38
N MET A 49 12.09 -2.52 -8.27
CA MET A 49 13.55 -2.38 -8.13
C MET A 49 13.95 -1.59 -6.87
N ALA A 50 13.23 -0.51 -6.57
CA ALA A 50 13.48 0.29 -5.37
C ALA A 50 13.19 -0.50 -4.08
N SER A 51 12.10 -1.29 -4.09
CA SER A 51 11.75 -2.19 -2.98
C SER A 51 12.83 -3.23 -2.75
N GLU A 52 13.32 -3.89 -3.80
CA GLU A 52 14.37 -4.89 -3.68
C GLU A 52 15.67 -4.27 -3.14
N LYS A 53 16.09 -3.13 -3.69
CA LYS A 53 17.26 -2.40 -3.19
C LYS A 53 17.11 -2.00 -1.72
N MET A 54 15.90 -1.63 -1.30
CA MET A 54 15.61 -1.29 0.10
C MET A 54 15.70 -2.52 0.99
N LYS A 55 15.14 -3.66 0.57
CA LYS A 55 15.24 -4.95 1.26
C LYS A 55 16.69 -5.38 1.41
N THR A 56 17.48 -5.42 0.34
CA THR A 56 18.90 -5.79 0.40
C THR A 56 19.67 -4.91 1.38
N ARG A 57 19.42 -3.60 1.40
CA ARG A 57 20.07 -2.67 2.34
C ARG A 57 19.64 -2.92 3.79
N TYR A 58 18.37 -3.26 4.01
CA TYR A 58 17.85 -3.62 5.33
C TYR A 58 18.50 -4.91 5.81
N ASP A 59 18.48 -5.96 4.99
CA ASP A 59 19.03 -7.28 5.32
C ASP A 59 20.54 -7.20 5.59
N ALA A 60 21.29 -6.40 4.81
CA ALA A 60 22.71 -6.17 5.05
C ALA A 60 23.00 -5.47 6.39
N ARG A 61 22.05 -4.72 6.94
CA ARG A 61 22.16 -4.05 8.25
C ARG A 61 21.51 -4.85 9.38
N ALA A 62 20.71 -5.85 9.06
CA ALA A 62 20.03 -6.69 10.02
C ALA A 62 21.06 -7.66 10.62
N THR A 63 21.79 -7.21 11.63
CA THR A 63 22.60 -8.11 12.44
C THR A 63 21.66 -8.88 13.37
N GLY A 64 21.65 -10.21 13.25
CA GLY A 64 21.00 -11.06 14.24
C GLY A 64 21.71 -10.90 15.58
N HIS A 65 20.96 -10.62 16.64
CA HIS A 65 21.48 -10.77 18.00
C HIS A 65 21.35 -12.23 18.39
N ASP A 66 22.44 -12.82 18.89
CA ASP A 66 22.39 -14.14 19.50
C ASP A 66 21.51 -14.06 20.75
N LEU A 67 20.39 -14.80 20.74
CA LEU A 67 19.47 -14.86 21.86
C LEU A 67 20.01 -15.83 22.91
N HIS A 68 20.27 -15.33 24.11
CA HIS A 68 20.64 -16.11 25.27
C HIS A 68 19.39 -16.54 26.06
N GLU A 69 19.50 -17.61 26.85
CA GLU A 69 18.36 -18.16 27.61
C GLU A 69 17.76 -17.18 28.64
N SER A 70 18.52 -16.17 29.05
CA SER A 70 18.06 -15.09 29.92
C SER A 70 17.32 -13.97 29.20
N ASP A 71 17.30 -13.97 27.87
CA ASP A 71 16.76 -12.86 27.10
C ASP A 71 15.23 -12.89 27.09
N ARG A 72 14.65 -11.71 27.29
CA ARG A 72 13.20 -11.49 27.21
C ARG A 72 12.83 -11.11 25.78
N VAL A 73 12.09 -11.98 25.13
CA VAL A 73 11.66 -11.80 23.75
C VAL A 73 10.16 -11.54 23.66
N TRP A 74 9.77 -10.68 22.71
CA TRP A 74 8.38 -10.47 22.34
C TRP A 74 8.07 -11.35 21.13
N LEU A 75 6.98 -12.11 21.23
CA LEU A 75 6.48 -12.95 20.15
C LEU A 75 5.56 -12.12 19.25
N TRP A 76 5.85 -12.09 17.96
CA TRP A 76 4.91 -11.54 16.98
C TRP A 76 3.74 -12.52 16.78
N ASN A 77 2.57 -12.14 17.29
CA ASN A 77 1.34 -12.91 17.23
C ASN A 77 0.15 -12.02 16.80
N PRO A 78 -0.03 -11.77 15.49
CA PRO A 78 -1.09 -10.90 14.97
C PRO A 78 -2.46 -11.58 15.06
N LYS A 79 -3.01 -11.68 16.27
CA LYS A 79 -4.35 -12.23 16.54
C LYS A 79 -5.40 -11.13 16.49
N ARG A 80 -6.39 -11.30 15.61
CA ARG A 80 -7.56 -10.41 15.58
C ARG A 80 -8.58 -10.82 16.63
N ARG A 81 -8.92 -9.90 17.54
CA ARG A 81 -10.02 -10.08 18.50
C ARG A 81 -11.31 -9.48 17.92
N LYS A 82 -12.39 -10.26 17.88
CA LYS A 82 -13.71 -9.74 17.47
C LYS A 82 -14.15 -8.64 18.43
N GLY A 83 -14.76 -7.57 17.90
CA GLY A 83 -15.25 -6.43 18.69
C GLY A 83 -14.22 -5.33 18.99
N LEU A 84 -12.97 -5.48 18.57
CA LEU A 84 -11.91 -4.46 18.71
C LEU A 84 -11.36 -4.11 17.32
N SER A 85 -11.02 -2.84 17.11
CA SER A 85 -10.42 -2.42 15.83
C SER A 85 -8.98 -2.94 15.73
N PRO A 86 -8.51 -3.40 14.55
CA PRO A 86 -7.15 -3.93 14.40
C PRO A 86 -6.03 -2.94 14.77
N LYS A 87 -6.29 -1.63 14.69
CA LYS A 87 -5.32 -0.58 15.05
C LYS A 87 -5.14 -0.42 16.57
N LEU A 88 -6.15 -0.82 17.35
CA LEU A 88 -6.10 -0.78 18.82
C LEU A 88 -5.67 -2.13 19.41
N GLN A 89 -5.29 -3.08 18.57
CA GLN A 89 -4.81 -4.40 18.99
C GLN A 89 -3.29 -4.45 18.93
N THR A 90 -2.68 -5.01 19.97
CA THR A 90 -1.25 -5.31 20.02
C THR A 90 -0.99 -6.65 19.34
N ASN A 91 -0.10 -6.67 18.36
CA ASN A 91 0.37 -7.89 17.70
C ASN A 91 1.56 -8.54 18.43
N TRP A 92 2.03 -7.95 19.52
CA TRP A 92 3.16 -8.45 20.29
C TRP A 92 2.65 -9.10 21.58
N GLU A 93 3.06 -10.33 21.82
CA GLU A 93 2.73 -11.12 23.01
C GLU A 93 4.02 -11.39 23.80
N GLY A 94 3.98 -11.30 25.13
CA GLY A 94 5.14 -11.52 25.98
C GLY A 94 5.26 -10.50 27.12
N PRO A 95 6.45 -10.38 27.74
CA PRO A 95 7.73 -11.01 27.36
C PRO A 95 7.80 -12.52 27.71
N TYR A 96 8.44 -13.30 26.83
CA TYR A 96 8.79 -14.71 27.07
C TYR A 96 10.29 -14.87 27.30
N SER A 97 10.68 -15.92 28.02
CA SER A 97 12.09 -16.33 28.13
C SER A 97 12.44 -17.32 27.03
N HIS A 98 13.55 -17.08 26.34
CA HIS A 98 14.08 -18.02 25.36
C HIS A 98 14.58 -19.30 26.08
N LYS A 99 14.21 -20.48 25.57
CA LYS A 99 14.78 -21.76 26.02
C LYS A 99 15.40 -22.43 24.80
N LYS A 100 16.66 -22.85 24.86
CA LYS A 100 17.22 -23.73 23.82
C LYS A 100 16.53 -25.08 23.90
N THR A 101 16.05 -25.57 22.76
CA THR A 101 15.55 -26.94 22.61
C THR A 101 16.77 -27.84 22.34
N GLU A 102 16.91 -28.93 23.10
CA GLU A 102 17.92 -29.98 22.90
C GLU A 102 17.69 -30.80 21.62
#